data_AF-A0AA42UDQ7-F1
#
_entry.id   AF-A0AA42UDQ7-F1
#
_cell.length_a   1.000
_cell.length_b   1.000
_cell.length_c   1.000
_cell.angle_alpha   90.00
_cell.angle_beta   90.00
_cell.angle_gamma   90.00
#
_symmetry.space_group_name_H-M   'P 1'
#
loop_
_entity.id
_entity.type
_entity.pdbx_description
1 polymer ?
#
loop_
_entity_poly.entity_id
_entity_poly.type
_entity_poly.pdbx_seq_one_letter_code
_entity_poly.pdbx_strand_id
1 'polypeptide(L)'
;GTLKAASPVARIVKSQEECQRTDIDEPGYEWCGCGTANAEAEGISVTRLDVGVYVLTGSAGLASSGWQLLPPMDPGGMGELGVVEAEQSESGGLTVRLFKRKYMLNDEGEIVKTKGAPMDVPSNSWIDVRLDMPENSVWNQRQKAAVDTAENESGS
;
A
#
# COMPACT_ATOMS: atom_id res chain seq x y z
N GLY A 1 24.65 6.59 -3.01
CA GLY A 1 23.67 6.87 -1.95
C GLY A 1 22.71 5.71 -1.92
N THR A 2 22.63 5.01 -0.80
CA THR A 2 21.67 3.91 -0.60
C THR A 2 20.27 4.53 -0.72
N LEU A 3 19.50 4.19 -1.76
CA LEU A 3 18.09 4.57 -1.82
C LEU A 3 17.45 4.04 -0.55
N LYS A 4 17.00 4.94 0.34
CA LYS A 4 16.18 4.56 1.49
C LYS A 4 14.95 3.88 0.91
N ALA A 5 14.74 2.60 1.22
CA ALA A 5 13.55 1.89 0.79
C ALA A 5 12.32 2.70 1.22
N ALA A 6 11.41 2.95 0.30
CA ALA A 6 10.19 3.67 0.60
C ALA A 6 9.39 2.84 1.62
N SER A 7 9.21 3.39 2.82
CA SER A 7 8.62 2.72 3.98
C SER A 7 7.89 3.76 4.83
N PRO A 8 6.93 3.38 5.71
CA PRO A 8 6.26 2.07 5.91
C PRO A 8 5.40 1.58 4.73
N VAL A 9 5.27 0.25 4.54
CA VAL A 9 4.53 -0.36 3.41
C VAL A 9 3.64 -1.54 3.85
N ALA A 10 2.43 -1.58 3.30
CA ALA A 10 1.52 -2.72 3.30
C ALA A 10 1.31 -3.27 1.89
N ARG A 11 1.12 -4.59 1.77
CA ARG A 11 0.76 -5.29 0.54
C ARG A 11 -0.62 -5.91 0.70
N ILE A 12 -1.58 -5.47 -0.10
CA ILE A 12 -2.96 -5.95 -0.05
C ILE A 12 -3.15 -7.05 -1.09
N VAL A 13 -3.66 -8.20 -0.67
CA VAL A 13 -4.11 -9.31 -1.52
C VAL A 13 -5.60 -9.55 -1.33
N LYS A 14 -6.19 -10.47 -2.10
CA LYS A 14 -7.59 -10.84 -1.90
C LYS A 14 -7.79 -11.55 -0.55
N SER A 15 -6.97 -12.55 -0.27
CA SER A 15 -6.91 -13.30 0.99
C SER A 15 -5.59 -14.07 1.06
N GLN A 16 -5.26 -14.61 2.23
CA GLN A 16 -4.07 -15.46 2.41
C GLN A 16 -4.22 -16.78 1.63
N GLU A 17 -5.43 -17.35 1.60
CA GLU A 17 -5.71 -18.66 0.99
C GLU A 17 -5.66 -18.64 -0.54
N GLU A 18 -6.03 -17.51 -1.14
CA GLU A 18 -6.04 -17.36 -2.60
C GLU A 18 -4.74 -16.76 -3.16
N CYS A 19 -3.87 -16.22 -2.30
CA CYS A 19 -2.59 -15.68 -2.73
C CYS A 19 -1.66 -16.80 -3.22
N GLN A 20 -1.11 -16.63 -4.44
CA GLN A 20 -0.18 -17.56 -5.08
C GLN A 20 1.26 -17.04 -5.07
N ARG A 21 1.49 -15.83 -4.56
CA ARG A 21 2.81 -15.21 -4.50
C ARG A 21 3.55 -15.70 -3.25
N THR A 22 4.67 -16.39 -3.46
CA THR A 22 5.52 -16.91 -2.38
C THR A 22 6.42 -15.85 -1.74
N ASP A 23 6.47 -14.65 -2.35
CA ASP A 23 7.23 -13.48 -1.92
C ASP A 23 6.36 -12.43 -1.21
N ILE A 24 5.07 -12.70 -1.03
CA ILE A 24 4.15 -11.77 -0.36
C ILE A 24 4.56 -11.50 1.10
N ASP A 25 5.07 -12.53 1.78
CA ASP A 25 5.54 -12.56 3.17
C ASP A 25 7.04 -12.86 3.25
N GLU A 26 7.81 -12.30 2.31
CA GLU A 26 9.27 -12.35 2.37
C GLU A 26 9.81 -11.80 3.72
N PRO A 27 11.02 -12.20 4.15
CA PRO A 27 11.56 -11.80 5.45
C PRO A 27 11.44 -10.30 5.73
N GLY A 28 10.76 -9.95 6.83
CA GLY A 28 10.46 -8.57 7.20
C GLY A 28 9.04 -8.12 6.89
N TYR A 29 8.24 -8.95 6.22
CA TYR A 29 6.79 -8.80 6.09
C TYR A 29 6.03 -9.82 6.94
N GLU A 30 4.95 -9.37 7.57
CA GLU A 30 4.08 -10.22 8.38
C GLU A 30 2.62 -10.07 7.97
N TRP A 31 1.84 -11.15 8.06
CA TRP A 31 0.41 -11.14 7.75
C TRP A 31 -0.38 -10.30 8.74
N CYS A 32 -1.26 -9.44 8.24
CA CYS A 32 -2.09 -8.51 9.02
C CYS A 32 -3.57 -8.54 8.58
N GLY A 33 -4.08 -9.71 8.19
CA GLY A 33 -5.41 -9.90 7.61
C GLY A 33 -5.31 -10.34 6.15
N CYS A 34 -6.04 -9.69 5.23
CA CYS A 34 -5.92 -9.98 3.79
C CYS A 34 -4.72 -9.26 3.13
N GLY A 35 -3.58 -9.20 3.82
CA GLY A 35 -2.38 -8.54 3.33
C GLY A 35 -1.20 -8.76 4.27
N THR A 36 -0.03 -8.29 3.85
CA THR A 36 1.19 -8.30 4.66
C THR A 36 1.68 -6.87 4.88
N ALA A 37 2.45 -6.65 5.94
CA ALA A 37 3.02 -5.35 6.27
C ALA A 37 4.48 -5.51 6.66
N ASN A 38 5.32 -4.55 6.29
CA ASN A 38 6.70 -4.57 6.75
C ASN A 38 6.79 -4.21 8.24
N ALA A 39 7.92 -4.54 8.88
CA ALA A 39 8.13 -4.27 10.31
C ALA A 39 8.00 -2.79 10.73
N GLU A 40 8.07 -1.85 9.77
CA GLU A 40 7.92 -0.41 10.03
C GLU A 40 6.45 0.04 10.00
N ALA A 41 5.57 -0.78 9.43
CA ALA A 41 4.11 -0.64 9.44
C ALA A 41 3.45 -1.51 10.53
N GLU A 42 4.16 -1.77 11.63
CA GLU A 42 3.63 -2.56 12.76
C GLU A 42 2.30 -1.98 13.29
N GLY A 43 1.35 -2.87 13.59
CA GLY A 43 0.07 -2.51 14.21
C GLY A 43 -1.06 -2.21 13.22
N ILE A 44 -0.81 -2.30 11.92
CA ILE A 44 -1.89 -2.18 10.92
C ILE A 44 -2.71 -3.47 10.82
N SER A 45 -3.92 -3.36 10.27
CA SER A 45 -4.72 -4.50 9.83
C SER A 45 -5.44 -4.20 8.52
N VAL A 46 -5.52 -5.19 7.64
CA VAL A 46 -6.19 -5.12 6.33
C VAL A 46 -7.36 -6.10 6.29
N THR A 47 -8.56 -5.59 6.00
CA THR A 47 -9.79 -6.39 5.89
C THR A 47 -10.45 -6.16 4.54
N ARG A 48 -10.87 -7.24 3.87
CA ARG A 48 -11.68 -7.17 2.65
C ARG A 48 -13.16 -7.03 3.04
N LEU A 49 -13.82 -5.97 2.56
CA LEU A 49 -15.24 -5.72 2.85
C LEU A 49 -16.18 -6.09 1.72
N ASP A 50 -15.75 -5.91 0.46
CA ASP A 50 -16.51 -6.26 -0.73
C ASP A 50 -15.54 -6.55 -1.89
N VAL A 51 -16.07 -6.91 -3.07
CA VAL A 51 -15.29 -7.13 -4.29
C VAL A 51 -14.48 -5.88 -4.61
N GLY A 52 -13.16 -6.01 -4.52
CA GLY A 52 -12.23 -4.92 -4.78
C GLY A 52 -12.25 -3.81 -3.74
N VAL A 53 -12.83 -4.01 -2.55
CA VAL A 53 -12.86 -3.03 -1.46
C VAL A 53 -12.15 -3.58 -0.23
N TYR A 54 -11.07 -2.91 0.16
CA TYR A 54 -10.22 -3.26 1.28
C TYR A 54 -10.13 -2.09 2.25
N VAL A 55 -10.13 -2.36 3.55
CA VAL A 55 -9.97 -1.34 4.59
C VAL A 55 -8.71 -1.66 5.38
N LEU A 56 -7.84 -0.66 5.45
CA LEU A 56 -6.62 -0.66 6.23
C LEU A 56 -6.80 0.23 7.46
N THR A 57 -6.46 -0.28 8.63
CA THR A 57 -6.53 0.44 9.91
C THR A 57 -5.17 0.41 10.62
N GLY A 58 -4.96 1.28 11.61
CA GLY A 58 -3.72 1.34 12.39
C GLY A 58 -2.62 2.25 11.82
N SER A 59 -2.83 2.81 10.62
CA SER A 59 -1.97 3.86 10.06
C SER A 59 -2.51 5.26 10.36
N ALA A 60 -1.69 6.28 10.10
CA ALA A 60 -2.11 7.69 10.08
C ALA A 60 -2.60 8.15 8.69
N GLY A 61 -2.59 7.26 7.69
CA GLY A 61 -3.02 7.54 6.32
C GLY A 61 -2.02 7.08 5.27
N LEU A 62 -2.19 7.57 4.04
CA LEU A 62 -1.19 7.41 2.98
C LEU A 62 0.05 8.23 3.30
N ALA A 63 1.20 7.76 2.80
CA ALA A 63 2.46 8.48 2.97
C ALA A 63 2.38 9.94 2.46
N SER A 64 2.87 10.88 3.26
CA SER A 64 2.89 12.32 2.92
C SER A 64 3.91 12.69 1.83
N SER A 65 4.83 11.79 1.48
CA SER A 65 5.85 12.04 0.45
C SER A 65 6.21 10.79 -0.36
N GLY A 66 6.63 10.99 -1.62
CA GLY A 66 6.95 9.91 -2.55
C GLY A 66 5.69 9.24 -3.11
N TRP A 67 5.81 7.97 -3.51
CA TRP A 67 4.67 7.19 -3.99
C TRP A 67 3.77 6.75 -2.83
N GLN A 68 2.47 6.57 -3.12
CA GLN A 68 1.46 6.19 -2.12
C GLN A 68 0.79 4.86 -2.44
N LEU A 69 0.45 4.62 -3.71
CA LEU A 69 -0.23 3.42 -4.17
C LEU A 69 0.47 2.90 -5.42
N LEU A 70 0.77 1.60 -5.45
CA LEU A 70 1.13 0.90 -6.67
C LEU A 70 0.05 -0.16 -6.94
N PRO A 71 -0.60 -0.13 -8.11
CA PRO A 71 -1.60 -1.13 -8.46
C PRO A 71 -0.97 -2.52 -8.63
N PRO A 72 -1.77 -3.60 -8.61
CA PRO A 72 -1.27 -4.93 -8.89
C PRO A 72 -0.60 -4.98 -10.25
N MET A 73 0.64 -5.42 -10.28
CA MET A 73 1.43 -5.58 -11.48
C MET A 73 1.36 -7.02 -11.99
N ASP A 74 1.36 -7.17 -13.31
CA ASP A 74 1.56 -8.47 -13.94
C ASP A 74 2.95 -9.02 -13.57
N PRO A 75 3.06 -10.25 -13.05
CA PRO A 75 4.34 -10.84 -12.68
C PRO A 75 5.34 -10.96 -13.84
N GLY A 76 4.86 -11.03 -15.08
CA GLY A 76 5.67 -11.02 -16.30
C GLY A 76 6.13 -9.63 -16.73
N GLY A 77 5.79 -8.57 -15.98
CA GLY A 77 6.17 -7.20 -16.27
C GLY A 77 5.33 -6.52 -17.35
N MET A 78 4.17 -7.09 -17.71
CA MET A 78 3.28 -6.53 -18.74
C MET A 78 2.49 -5.29 -18.29
N GLY A 79 2.79 -4.76 -17.09
CA GLY A 79 2.21 -3.54 -16.55
C GLY A 79 1.11 -3.77 -15.51
N GLU A 80 0.41 -2.69 -15.19
CA GLU A 80 -0.63 -2.67 -14.15
C GLU A 80 -1.86 -3.48 -14.58
N LEU A 81 -2.43 -4.27 -13.67
CA LEU A 81 -3.60 -5.11 -13.89
C LEU A 81 -4.93 -4.39 -13.64
N GLY A 82 -4.91 -3.29 -12.87
CA GLY A 82 -6.10 -2.54 -12.48
C GLY A 82 -5.88 -1.03 -12.34
N VAL A 83 -6.91 -0.36 -11.83
CA VAL A 83 -6.85 1.04 -11.36
C VAL A 83 -7.11 1.01 -9.87
N VAL A 84 -6.15 1.50 -9.08
CA VAL A 84 -6.26 1.58 -7.62
C VAL A 84 -6.56 3.01 -7.19
N GLU A 85 -7.38 3.17 -6.16
CA GLU A 85 -7.56 4.43 -5.43
C GLU A 85 -7.58 4.16 -3.93
N ALA A 86 -7.36 5.19 -3.12
CA ALA A 86 -7.61 5.12 -1.70
C ALA A 86 -8.24 6.40 -1.19
N GLU A 87 -9.03 6.25 -0.14
CA GLU A 87 -9.79 7.30 0.53
C GLU A 87 -9.68 7.10 2.04
N GLN A 88 -9.26 8.14 2.75
CA GLN A 88 -9.19 8.10 4.21
C GLN A 88 -10.54 8.51 4.81
N SER A 89 -11.06 7.69 5.73
CA SER A 89 -12.25 8.01 6.50
C SER A 89 -11.93 8.94 7.66
N GLU A 90 -12.93 9.68 8.14
CA GLU A 90 -12.82 10.53 9.33
C GLU A 90 -12.40 9.75 10.59
N SER A 91 -12.69 8.45 10.65
CA SER A 91 -12.28 7.55 11.73
C SER A 91 -10.81 7.10 11.65
N GLY A 92 -10.05 7.54 10.65
CA GLY A 92 -8.64 7.18 10.44
C GLY A 92 -8.42 5.88 9.68
N GLY A 93 -9.47 5.21 9.21
CA GLY A 93 -9.37 4.04 8.33
C GLY A 93 -9.06 4.46 6.89
N LEU A 94 -8.27 3.68 6.17
CA LEU A 94 -7.97 3.89 4.76
C LEU A 94 -8.72 2.86 3.93
N THR A 95 -9.69 3.30 3.13
CA THR A 95 -10.41 2.44 2.18
C THR A 95 -9.65 2.43 0.87
N VAL A 96 -9.15 1.27 0.46
CA VAL A 96 -8.46 1.03 -0.81
C VAL A 96 -9.39 0.28 -1.76
N ARG A 97 -9.55 0.79 -2.99
CA ARG A 97 -10.44 0.19 -4.00
C ARG A 97 -9.68 -0.15 -5.27
N LEU A 98 -10.01 -1.31 -5.86
CA LEU A 98 -9.43 -1.79 -7.11
C LEU A 98 -10.51 -2.00 -8.18
N PHE A 99 -10.24 -1.49 -9.37
CA PHE A 99 -11.13 -1.56 -10.51
C PHE A 99 -10.44 -2.19 -11.72
N LYS A 100 -11.23 -2.87 -12.56
CA LYS A 100 -10.77 -3.29 -13.89
C LYS A 100 -10.34 -2.08 -14.71
N ARG A 101 -9.32 -2.26 -15.55
CA ARG A 101 -8.98 -1.26 -16.57
C ARG A 101 -10.10 -1.20 -17.60
N LYS A 102 -10.62 -0.01 -17.87
CA LYS A 102 -11.57 0.25 -18.96
C LYS A 102 -10.99 1.34 -19.84
N TYR A 103 -11.01 1.15 -21.15
CA TYR A 103 -10.59 2.17 -22.11
C TYR A 103 -11.84 2.70 -22.82
N MET A 104 -11.98 4.01 -22.88
CA MET A 104 -13.09 4.69 -23.56
C MET A 104 -12.53 5.69 -24.56
N LEU A 105 -13.21 5.83 -25.70
CA LEU A 105 -12.97 6.92 -26.63
C LEU A 105 -13.74 8.14 -26.13
N ASN A 106 -13.06 9.24 -25.81
CA ASN A 106 -13.73 10.50 -25.44
C ASN A 106 -14.21 11.27 -26.68
N ASP A 107 -14.91 12.38 -26.45
CA ASP A 107 -15.49 13.21 -27.51
C ASP A 107 -14.40 13.89 -28.38
N GLU A 108 -13.19 14.01 -27.85
CA GLU A 108 -11.99 14.50 -28.53
C GLU A 108 -11.30 13.43 -29.41
N GLY A 109 -11.79 12.19 -29.38
CA GLY A 109 -11.21 11.07 -30.15
C GLY A 109 -9.98 10.43 -29.51
N GLU A 110 -9.73 10.66 -28.22
CA GLU A 110 -8.64 10.08 -27.45
C GLU A 110 -9.08 8.82 -26.70
N ILE A 111 -8.17 7.84 -26.60
CA ILE A 111 -8.39 6.65 -25.77
C ILE A 111 -7.95 6.95 -24.34
N VAL A 112 -8.92 7.08 -23.42
CA VAL A 112 -8.67 7.35 -22.01
C VAL A 112 -8.85 6.10 -21.15
N LYS A 113 -7.90 5.86 -20.23
CA LYS A 113 -8.00 4.82 -19.20
C LYS A 113 -8.91 5.33 -18.08
N THR A 114 -9.97 4.58 -17.78
CA THR A 114 -10.92 4.85 -16.70
C THR A 114 -11.13 3.62 -15.81
N LYS A 115 -11.87 3.80 -14.72
CA LYS A 115 -12.28 2.74 -13.79
C LYS A 115 -13.41 1.92 -14.41
N GLY A 116 -13.20 0.62 -14.51
CA GLY A 116 -14.22 -0.35 -14.87
C GLY A 116 -15.01 -0.82 -13.64
N ALA A 117 -15.55 -2.04 -13.73
CA ALA A 117 -16.18 -2.68 -12.58
C ALA A 117 -15.16 -2.95 -11.46
N PRO A 118 -15.57 -2.92 -10.17
CA PRO A 118 -14.74 -3.38 -9.07
C PRO A 118 -14.21 -4.79 -9.32
N MET A 119 -12.97 -5.05 -8.89
CA MET A 119 -12.37 -6.38 -8.94
C MET A 119 -11.47 -6.60 -7.73
N ASP A 120 -11.43 -7.83 -7.25
CA ASP A 120 -10.44 -8.21 -6.26
C ASP A 120 -9.03 -8.22 -6.86
N VAL A 121 -8.04 -8.11 -5.98
CA VAL A 121 -6.64 -8.29 -6.31
C VAL A 121 -6.44 -9.70 -6.91
N PRO A 122 -5.81 -9.82 -8.10
CA PRO A 122 -5.51 -11.13 -8.69
C PRO A 122 -4.59 -11.97 -7.79
N SER A 123 -4.80 -13.29 -7.75
CA SER A 123 -4.06 -14.23 -6.88
C SER A 123 -2.54 -14.16 -7.02
N ASN A 124 -2.04 -13.74 -8.18
CA ASN A 124 -0.63 -13.65 -8.51
C ASN A 124 -0.04 -12.22 -8.36
N SER A 125 -0.74 -11.31 -7.68
CA SER A 125 -0.30 -9.92 -7.53
C SER A 125 -0.79 -9.31 -6.20
N TRP A 126 -0.42 -8.07 -5.92
CA TRP A 126 -0.83 -7.31 -4.73
C TRP A 126 -0.88 -5.80 -5.01
N ILE A 127 -1.58 -5.04 -4.18
CA ILE A 127 -1.47 -3.58 -4.16
C ILE A 127 -0.41 -3.19 -3.12
N ASP A 128 0.60 -2.41 -3.48
CA ASP A 128 1.47 -1.78 -2.47
C ASP A 128 0.83 -0.46 -2.01
N VAL A 129 0.76 -0.28 -0.70
CA VAL A 129 0.25 0.92 -0.04
C VAL A 129 1.36 1.46 0.88
N ARG A 130 1.85 2.66 0.60
CA ARG A 130 2.79 3.35 1.46
C ARG A 130 2.04 4.20 2.48
N LEU A 131 2.47 4.11 3.73
CA LEU A 131 1.72 4.64 4.87
C LEU A 131 2.53 5.69 5.61
N ASP A 132 1.83 6.69 6.13
CA ASP A 132 2.31 7.40 7.31
C ASP A 132 1.79 6.66 8.54
N MET A 133 2.62 6.54 9.57
CA MET A 133 2.29 5.82 10.80
C MET A 133 2.02 6.81 11.96
N PRO A 134 1.28 6.41 13.01
CA PRO A 134 1.09 7.23 14.20
C PRO A 134 2.42 7.63 14.88
N GLU A 135 2.45 8.75 15.60
CA GLU A 135 3.68 9.26 16.24
C GLU A 135 4.33 8.27 17.23
N ASN A 136 3.50 7.47 17.90
CA ASN A 136 3.95 6.44 18.84
C ASN A 136 4.34 5.12 18.18
N SER A 137 4.32 5.02 16.85
CA SER A 137 4.75 3.84 16.10
C SER A 137 6.26 3.61 16.21
N VAL A 138 6.68 2.36 16.02
CA VAL A 138 8.11 1.99 15.98
C VAL A 138 8.86 2.76 14.90
N TRP A 139 8.23 3.02 13.74
CA TRP A 139 8.82 3.83 12.68
C TRP A 139 9.14 5.25 13.12
N ASN A 140 8.15 5.99 13.65
CA ASN A 140 8.34 7.38 14.02
C ASN A 140 9.24 7.54 15.26
N GLN A 141 9.17 6.63 16.22
CA GLN A 141 10.09 6.61 17.36
C GLN A 141 11.54 6.42 16.93
N ARG A 142 11.81 5.53 15.96
CA ARG A 142 13.16 5.32 15.40
C ARG A 142 13.65 6.53 14.63
N GLN A 143 12.81 7.16 13.80
CA GLN A 143 13.19 8.39 13.09
C GLN A 143 13.54 9.50 14.08
N LYS A 144 12.74 9.68 15.13
CA LYS A 144 12.99 10.69 16.16
C LYS A 144 14.32 10.46 16.89
N ALA A 145 14.56 9.24 17.37
CA ALA A 145 15.82 8.90 18.04
C ALA A 145 17.06 9.10 17.14
N ALA A 146 16.95 8.81 15.85
CA ALA A 146 18.03 9.04 14.89
C ALA A 146 18.34 10.53 14.69
N VAL A 147 17.29 11.38 14.63
CA VAL A 147 17.44 12.85 14.57
C VAL A 147 18.10 13.36 15.85
N ASP A 148 17.60 12.97 17.02
CA ASP A 148 18.14 13.38 18.32
C ASP A 148 19.64 13.00 18.45
N THR A 149 20.03 11.84 17.91
CA THR A 149 21.44 11.39 17.93
C THR A 149 22.32 12.26 17.03
N ALA A 150 21.86 12.54 15.79
CA ALA A 150 22.61 13.35 14.84
C ALA A 150 22.77 14.82 15.28
N GLU A 151 21.77 15.38 15.96
CA GLU A 151 21.84 16.73 16.53
C GLU A 151 22.85 16.81 17.68
N ASN A 152 22.90 15.80 18.54
CA ASN A 152 23.87 15.75 19.64
C ASN A 152 25.31 15.55 19.14
N GLU A 153 25.52 14.81 18.05
CA GLU A 153 26.84 14.59 17.44
C GLU A 153 27.35 15.80 16.64
N SER A 154 26.46 16.61 16.06
CA SER A 154 26.83 17.81 15.27
C SER A 154 27.01 19.08 16.10
N GLY A 155 26.52 19.09 17.34
CA GLY A 155 26.72 20.16 18.32
C GLY A 155 27.94 19.99 19.25
N SER A 156 28.74 18.92 19.09
CA SER A 156 29.93 18.62 19.89
C SER A 156 31.24 18.86 19.13
#